data_AF-A0A371FNX7-F1
#
_entry.id   AF-A0A371FNX7-F1
#
_cell.length_a   1.000
_cell.length_b   1.000
_cell.length_c   1.000
_cell.angle_alpha   90.00
_cell.angle_beta   90.00
_cell.angle_gamma   90.00
#
_symmetry.space_group_name_H-M   'P 1'
#
loop_
_entity.id
_entity.type
_entity.pdbx_description
1 polymer ?
#
loop_
_entity_poly.entity_id
_entity_poly.type
_entity_poly.pdbx_seq_one_letter_code
_entity_poly.pdbx_strand_id
1 'polypeptide(L)' 'MYRSMTLPEKQQLQSLIQKLPARNLDRVVKLICRNRPVEEQSCDEIFVDLEKEDNATLWRLYFYVEAVEKAKNLSCSQGV' A
#
# COMPACT_ATOMS: atom_id res chain seq x y z
N MET A 1 19.11 -5.10 4.50
CA MET A 1 18.82 -4.07 3.47
C MET A 1 17.67 -4.56 2.61
N TYR A 2 16.64 -3.74 2.39
CA TYR A 2 15.58 -4.06 1.42
C TYR A 2 16.07 -3.73 0.01
N ARG A 3 15.79 -4.61 -0.97
CA ARG A 3 16.11 -4.32 -2.38
C ARG A 3 15.32 -3.11 -2.87
N SER A 4 15.87 -2.35 -3.81
CA SER A 4 15.10 -1.32 -4.49
C SER A 4 14.02 -1.93 -5.36
N MET A 5 12.80 -1.39 -5.30
CA MET A 5 11.77 -1.74 -6.27
C MET A 5 12.10 -1.15 -7.64
N THR A 6 11.98 -1.98 -8.66
CA THR A 6 12.03 -1.58 -10.06
C THR A 6 10.78 -0.80 -10.45
N LEU A 7 10.85 -0.03 -11.53
CA LEU A 7 9.69 0.74 -12.03
C LEU A 7 8.44 -0.14 -12.27
N PRO A 8 8.54 -1.33 -12.90
CA PRO A 8 7.39 -2.21 -13.06
C PRO A 8 6.77 -2.67 -11.73
N GLU A 9 7.60 -2.94 -10.71
CA GLU A 9 7.11 -3.33 -9.38
C GLU A 9 6.37 -2.17 -8.69
N LYS A 10 6.87 -0.93 -8.84
CA LYS A 10 6.18 0.26 -8.32
C LYS A 10 4.84 0.50 -9.03
N GLN A 11 4.79 0.33 -10.36
CA GLN A 11 3.56 0.42 -11.13
C GLN A 11 2.54 -0.66 -10.73
N GLN A 12 3.00 -1.88 -10.51
CA GLN A 12 2.15 -2.96 -9.99
C GLN A 12 1.61 -2.59 -8.61
N LEU A 13 2.46 -2.15 -7.68
CA LEU A 13 2.05 -1.71 -6.35
C LEU A 13 0.98 -0.61 -6.41
N GLN A 14 1.16 0.39 -7.26
CA GLN A 14 0.17 1.46 -7.48
C GLN A 14 -1.17 0.88 -7.95
N SER A 15 -1.17 -0.03 -8.92
CA SER A 15 -2.39 -0.67 -9.43
C SER A 15 -3.10 -1.47 -8.33
N LEU A 16 -2.35 -2.16 -7.48
CA LEU A 16 -2.91 -2.92 -6.37
C LEU A 16 -3.55 -2.02 -5.31
N ILE A 17 -2.88 -0.91 -4.95
CA ILE A 17 -3.41 0.08 -4.00
C ILE A 17 -4.72 0.68 -4.52
N GLN A 18 -4.77 1.06 -5.79
CA GLN A 18 -5.98 1.63 -6.43
C GLN A 18 -7.18 0.67 -6.43
N LYS A 19 -6.94 -0.65 -6.37
CA LYS A 19 -7.98 -1.68 -6.32
C LYS A 19 -8.45 -2.01 -4.90
N LEU A 20 -7.81 -1.45 -3.87
CA LEU A 20 -8.19 -1.71 -2.49
C LEU A 20 -9.53 -1.06 -2.13
N PRO A 21 -10.39 -1.75 -1.37
CA PRO A 21 -11.54 -1.10 -0.73
C PRO A 21 -11.09 0.04 0.19
N ALA A 22 -11.90 1.10 0.30
CA ALA A 22 -11.60 2.29 1.11
C ALA A 22 -11.16 1.96 2.54
N ARG A 23 -11.81 1.00 3.20
CA ARG A 23 -11.46 0.53 4.56
C ARG A 23 -10.00 0.07 4.72
N ASN A 24 -9.37 -0.40 3.64
CA ASN A 24 -7.99 -0.87 3.64
C ASN A 24 -7.02 0.25 3.25
N LEU A 25 -7.50 1.32 2.59
CA LEU A 25 -6.70 2.50 2.28
C LEU A 25 -6.32 3.27 3.55
N ASP A 26 -7.21 3.35 4.54
CA ASP A 26 -6.88 3.91 5.87
C ASP A 26 -5.63 3.27 6.49
N ARG A 27 -5.47 1.95 6.28
CA ARG A 27 -4.33 1.23 6.81
C ARG A 27 -3.06 1.51 6.01
N VAL A 28 -3.17 1.67 4.68
CA VAL A 28 -2.09 2.09 3.80
C VAL A 28 -1.58 3.49 4.20
N VAL A 29 -2.49 4.45 4.39
CA VAL A 29 -2.16 5.80 4.87
C VAL A 29 -1.39 5.74 6.19
N LYS A 30 -1.89 4.99 7.18
CA LYS A 30 -1.20 4.81 8.47
C LYS A 30 0.19 4.19 8.35
N LEU A 31 0.44 3.33 7.36
CA LEU A 31 1.76 2.74 7.14
C LEU A 31 2.76 3.76 6.58
N ILE A 32 2.29 4.66 5.73
CA ILE A 32 3.11 5.70 5.08
C ILE A 32 3.38 6.84 6.07
N CYS A 33 2.32 7.33 6.73
CA CYS A 33 2.41 8.44 7.67
C CYS A 33 3.20 8.11 8.95
N ARG A 34 3.43 6.82 9.25
CA ARG A 34 4.16 6.41 10.46
C ARG A 34 5.58 6.99 10.53
N ASN A 35 6.17 7.34 9.39
CA ASN A 35 7.50 7.94 9.29
C ASN A 35 7.47 9.42 8.88
N ARG A 36 6.28 10.04 8.73
CA ARG A 36 6.12 11.43 8.28
C ARG A 36 5.77 12.37 9.44
N PRO A 37 6.19 13.65 9.37
CA PRO A 37 5.81 14.66 10.35
C PRO A 37 4.29 14.82 10.45
N VAL A 38 3.80 15.15 11.65
CA VAL A 38 2.37 15.23 11.99
C VAL A 38 1.61 16.25 11.13
N GLU A 39 2.30 17.27 10.61
CA GLU A 39 1.72 18.32 9.76
C GLU A 39 1.21 17.80 8.40
N GLU A 40 1.71 16.65 7.91
CA GLU A 40 1.20 16.00 6.69
C GLU A 40 0.01 15.07 6.95
N GLN A 41 -0.37 14.85 8.21
CA GLN A 41 -1.40 13.89 8.60
C GLN A 41 -2.81 14.51 8.70
N SER A 42 -2.93 15.83 8.57
CA SER A 42 -4.19 16.56 8.72
C SER A 42 -4.99 16.76 7.43
N CYS A 43 -4.50 16.27 6.29
CA CYS A 43 -5.22 16.35 5.03
C CYS A 43 -6.15 15.13 4.85
N ASP A 44 -7.39 15.37 4.42
CA ASP A 44 -8.36 14.31 4.07
C ASP A 44 -7.87 13.40 2.94
N GLU A 45 -6.91 13.89 2.14
CA GLU A 45 -6.26 13.17 1.06
C GLU A 45 -4.74 13.32 1.16
N ILE A 46 -4.01 12.22 0.91
CA ILE A 46 -2.54 12.24 0.82
C ILE A 46 -2.09 11.85 -0.59
N PHE A 47 -1.12 12.58 -1.11
CA PHE A 47 -0.42 12.20 -2.33
C PHE A 47 0.89 11.49 -1.96
N VAL A 48 1.08 10.30 -2.52
CA VAL A 48 2.24 9.44 -2.21
C VAL A 48 3.08 9.30 -3.46
N ASP A 49 4.30 9.84 -3.39
CA ASP A 49 5.30 9.73 -4.45
C ASP A 49 6.14 8.45 -4.23
N LEU A 50 5.76 7.35 -4.89
CA LEU A 50 6.47 6.07 -4.77
C LEU A 50 7.93 6.11 -5.26
N GLU A 51 8.34 7.17 -5.97
CA GLU A 51 9.73 7.36 -6.36
C GLU A 51 10.59 7.88 -5.21
N LYS A 52 10.00 8.62 -4.28
CA LYS A 52 10.68 9.23 -3.12
C LYS A 52 10.57 8.42 -1.83
N GLU A 53 9.69 7.42 -1.79
CA GLU A 53 9.51 6.56 -0.63
C GLU A 53 10.66 5.56 -0.45
N ASP A 54 10.99 5.27 0.82
CA ASP A 54 12.00 4.28 1.18
C ASP A 54 11.60 2.87 0.73
N ASN A 55 12.60 2.08 0.32
CA ASN A 55 12.41 0.68 -0.08
C ASN A 55 11.67 -0.15 0.99
N ALA A 56 11.96 0.08 2.27
CA ALA A 56 11.28 -0.61 3.37
C ALA A 56 9.77 -0.34 3.38
N THR A 57 9.37 0.92 3.19
CA THR A 57 7.96 1.34 3.12
C THR A 57 7.28 0.73 1.91
N LEU A 58 7.92 0.80 0.74
CA LEU A 58 7.40 0.23 -0.51
C LEU A 58 7.12 -1.28 -0.39
N TRP A 59 8.09 -2.06 0.11
CA TRP A 59 7.90 -3.49 0.32
C TRP A 59 6.82 -3.80 1.37
N ARG A 60 6.76 -3.02 2.44
CA ARG A 60 5.74 -3.19 3.47
C ARG A 60 4.33 -2.94 2.94
N LEU A 61 4.16 -1.93 2.09
CA LEU A 61 2.91 -1.68 1.38
C LEU A 61 2.56 -2.84 0.47
N TYR A 62 3.51 -3.31 -0.35
CA TYR A 62 3.29 -4.43 -1.26
C TYR A 62 2.79 -5.68 -0.54
N PHE A 63 3.48 -6.14 0.51
CA PHE A 63 3.06 -7.34 1.23
C PHE A 63 1.69 -7.18 1.90
N TYR A 64 1.38 -5.99 2.43
CA TYR A 64 0.07 -5.72 2.99
C TYR A 64 -1.03 -5.81 1.94
N VAL A 65 -0.85 -5.13 0.81
CA VAL A 65 -1.85 -5.06 -0.26
C VAL A 65 -2.04 -6.45 -0.89
N GLU A 66 -0.96 -7.16 -1.16
CA GLU A 66 -0.99 -8.52 -1.70
C GLU A 66 -1.71 -9.51 -0.76
N ALA A 67 -1.45 -9.42 0.55
CA ALA A 67 -2.13 -10.27 1.54
C ALA A 67 -3.65 -9.97 1.57
N VAL A 68 -4.03 -8.70 1.48
CA VAL A 68 -5.43 -8.29 1.43
C VAL A 68 -6.12 -8.79 0.16
N GLU A 69 -5.45 -8.70 -0.99
CA GLU A 69 -5.97 -9.20 -2.26
C GLU A 69 -6.15 -10.73 -2.23
N LYS A 70 -5.15 -11.47 -1.73
CA LYS A 70 -5.23 -12.92 -1.55
C LYS A 70 -6.38 -13.30 -0.62
N ALA A 71 -6.54 -12.61 0.51
CA ALA A 71 -7.63 -12.85 1.43
C ALA A 71 -9.01 -12.60 0.78
N LYS A 72 -9.13 -11.55 -0.04
CA LYS A 72 -10.34 -11.28 -0.83
C LYS A 72 -10.65 -12.45 -1.78
N ASN A 73 -9.65 -12.92 -2.53
CA ASN A 73 -9.82 -14.03 -3.48
C ASN A 73 -10.21 -15.33 -2.76
N LEU A 74 -9.61 -15.61 -1.60
CA LEU A 74 -9.95 -16.80 -0.79
C LEU A 74 -11.38 -16.72 -0.23
N SER A 75 -11.83 -15.55 0.21
CA SER A 75 -13.19 -15.37 0.73
C SER A 75 -14.30 -15.57 -0.30
N CYS A 76 -14.00 -15.43 -1.60
CA CYS A 76 -14.96 -15.72 -2.67
C CYS A 76 -15.01 -17.21 -3.07
N SER A 77 -14.03 -18.03 -2.65
CA SER A 77 -13.93 -19.45 -3.03
C SER A 77 -14.52 -20.45 -2.02
N GLN A 78 -15.05 -19.99 -0.88
CA GLN A 78 -15.78 -20.84 0.07
C GLN A 78 -17.28 -20.55 -0.01
N GLY A 79 -17.90 -21.05 -1.07
CA GLY A 79 -19.32 -20.85 -1.34
C GLY A 79 -19.79 -21.73 -2.50
N VAL A 80 -19.46 -23.02 -2.47
CA VAL A 80 -20.09 -24.08 -3.25
C VAL A 80 -20.21 -25.33 -2.39
#